data_AF-A0A4U9UH07-F1
#
_entry.id   AF-A0A4U9UH07-F1
#
_cell.length_a   1.000
_cell.length_b   1.000
_cell.length_c   1.000
_cell.angle_alpha   90.00
_cell.angle_beta   90.00
_cell.angle_gamma   90.00
#
_symmetry.space_group_name_H-M   'P 1'
#
loop_
_entity.id
_entity.type
_entity.pdbx_description
1 polymer ?
#
loop_
_entity_poly.entity_id
_entity_poly.type
_entity_poly.pdbx_seq_one_letter_code
_entity_poly.pdbx_strand_id
1 'polypeptide(L)'
;MNSRSYQQLQTSKQRLSLFLFLLMNAASAIFTLFVPFKETPALTLPLICIPAICLAAMLFTLYSPRHYVQRLNLLAIILGLLWAAHIYCKSQLTASDNHSFLLISLFSIFFISAISLTDNLLAFCLHAVPSALIILWLDGMHNTMRILFTTLLPIVAFSVHHLLLKRSEMFTQHLVANLYHERDKFSDLSMIDPLTGLYNRRGLESKLDQLLSPTSGNHFVLLLDIDHFKVYNDRYGHTLGDQALVQVANGHPRCGALKGYRGTLRRRRVFWYC
;
A
#
# COMPACT_ATOMS: atom_id res chain seq x y z
N MET A 1 -1.15 -5.46 -11.27
CA MET A 1 -1.77 -5.02 -10.00
C MET A 1 -2.45 -3.68 -10.26
N ASN A 2 -3.77 -3.56 -10.13
CA ASN A 2 -4.46 -2.32 -10.49
C ASN A 2 -4.11 -1.21 -9.47
N SER A 3 -4.01 0.04 -9.93
CA SER A 3 -3.72 1.22 -9.09
C SER A 3 -4.63 1.32 -7.86
N ARG A 4 -5.91 0.93 -8.00
CA ARG A 4 -6.89 0.85 -6.90
C ARG A 4 -6.49 -0.16 -5.81
N SER A 5 -5.94 -1.31 -6.17
CA SER A 5 -5.51 -2.35 -5.21
C SER A 5 -4.29 -1.90 -4.41
N TYR A 6 -3.33 -1.24 -5.07
CA TYR A 6 -2.17 -0.65 -4.40
C TYR A 6 -2.58 0.48 -3.42
N GLN A 7 -3.47 1.39 -3.83
CA GLN A 7 -4.00 2.42 -2.95
C GLN A 7 -4.73 1.84 -1.72
N GLN A 8 -5.50 0.77 -1.90
CA GLN A 8 -6.17 0.08 -0.78
C GLN A 8 -5.15 -0.50 0.21
N LEU A 9 -4.10 -1.17 -0.27
CA LEU A 9 -3.03 -1.71 0.58
C LEU A 9 -2.30 -0.59 1.33
N GLN A 10 -1.99 0.52 0.64
CA GLN A 10 -1.30 1.66 1.25
C GLN A 10 -2.15 2.31 2.36
N THR A 11 -3.46 2.49 2.12
CA THR A 11 -4.36 3.01 3.16
C THR A 11 -4.51 2.07 4.35
N SER A 12 -4.48 0.75 4.13
CA SER A 12 -4.50 -0.25 5.20
C SER A 12 -3.23 -0.18 6.07
N LYS A 13 -2.05 -0.14 5.43
CA LYS A 13 -0.75 0.01 6.10
C LYS A 13 -0.72 1.26 6.99
N GLN A 14 -1.17 2.39 6.44
CA GLN A 14 -1.25 3.66 7.15
C GLN A 14 -2.14 3.58 8.40
N ARG A 15 -3.34 2.99 8.30
CA ARG A 15 -4.22 2.81 9.46
C ARG A 15 -3.58 1.95 10.56
N LEU A 16 -2.88 0.88 10.18
CA LEU A 16 -2.18 0.03 11.13
C LEU A 16 -1.07 0.80 11.87
N SER A 17 -0.32 1.64 11.16
CA SER A 17 0.67 2.54 11.78
C SER A 17 0.02 3.52 12.77
N LEU A 18 -1.14 4.12 12.45
CA LEU A 18 -1.87 4.98 13.41
C LEU A 18 -2.24 4.21 14.67
N PHE A 19 -2.82 3.02 14.48
CA PHE A 19 -3.30 2.19 15.58
C PHE A 19 -2.13 1.76 16.48
N LEU A 20 -1.02 1.34 15.88
CA LEU A 20 0.20 0.98 16.59
C LEU A 20 0.76 2.17 17.38
N PHE A 21 0.78 3.38 16.79
CA PHE A 21 1.24 4.60 17.46
C PHE A 21 0.40 4.93 18.70
N LEU A 22 -0.93 4.89 18.57
CA LEU A 22 -1.85 5.15 19.68
C LEU A 22 -1.75 4.07 20.76
N LEU A 23 -1.66 2.80 20.36
CA LEU A 23 -1.52 1.66 21.27
C LEU A 23 -0.23 1.75 22.08
N MET A 24 0.91 2.01 21.44
CA MET A 24 2.20 2.11 22.12
C MET A 24 2.23 3.28 23.12
N ASN A 25 1.67 4.43 22.75
CA ASN A 25 1.56 5.56 23.68
C ASN A 25 0.63 5.27 24.86
N ALA A 26 -0.53 4.67 24.62
CA ALA A 26 -1.45 4.27 25.69
C ALA A 26 -0.81 3.24 26.63
N ALA A 27 -0.19 2.20 26.07
CA ALA A 27 0.48 1.16 26.84
C ALA A 27 1.64 1.73 27.67
N SER A 28 2.46 2.60 27.09
CA SER A 28 3.56 3.25 27.82
C SER A 28 3.04 4.13 28.95
N ALA A 29 1.99 4.93 28.71
CA ALA A 29 1.42 5.78 29.75
C ALA A 29 0.79 4.95 30.88
N ILE A 30 0.05 3.89 30.54
CA ILE A 30 -0.52 2.94 31.50
C ILE A 30 0.59 2.29 32.33
N PHE A 31 1.66 1.82 31.68
CA PHE A 31 2.80 1.24 32.37
C PHE A 31 3.43 2.23 33.36
N THR A 32 3.65 3.48 32.95
CA THR A 32 4.19 4.54 33.84
C THR A 32 3.25 4.87 35.00
N LEU A 33 1.92 4.73 34.84
CA LEU A 33 0.95 4.90 35.93
C LEU A 33 1.05 3.79 36.98
N PHE A 34 1.19 2.53 36.54
CA PHE A 34 1.26 1.38 37.45
C PHE A 34 2.66 1.15 38.04
N VAL A 35 3.71 1.55 37.33
CA VAL A 35 5.12 1.35 37.71
C VAL A 35 5.84 2.71 37.71
N PRO A 36 5.60 3.56 38.73
CA PRO A 36 6.22 4.88 38.79
C PRO A 36 7.73 4.80 39.04
N PHE A 37 8.48 5.71 38.42
CA PHE A 37 9.92 5.85 38.64
C PHE A 37 10.20 6.51 40.01
N LYS A 38 10.81 5.74 40.93
CA LYS A 38 11.04 6.05 42.37
C LYS A 38 9.73 6.25 43.18
N GLU A 39 9.72 5.87 44.46
CA GLU A 39 8.52 5.83 45.34
C GLU A 39 7.94 7.21 45.77
N THR A 40 8.20 8.27 45.02
CA THR A 40 7.57 9.58 45.25
C THR A 40 6.37 9.71 44.30
N PRO A 41 5.15 9.93 44.81
CA PRO A 41 3.99 9.95 43.94
C PRO A 41 4.03 11.23 43.12
N ALA A 42 3.65 11.13 41.85
CA ALA A 42 3.09 12.26 41.13
C ALA A 42 2.33 11.74 39.92
N LEU A 43 1.09 11.34 40.16
CA LEU A 43 0.11 11.21 39.09
C LEU A 43 0.01 12.58 38.41
N THR A 44 0.66 12.76 37.26
CA THR A 44 0.61 14.04 36.55
C THR A 44 -0.62 14.09 35.66
N LEU A 45 -1.30 15.22 35.59
CA LEU A 45 -2.46 15.40 34.71
C LEU A 45 -2.18 14.99 33.25
N PRO A 46 -1.05 15.36 32.61
CA PRO A 46 -0.74 14.91 31.25
C PRO A 46 -0.69 13.39 31.09
N LEU A 47 -0.16 12.67 32.08
CA LEU A 47 -0.05 11.21 32.05
C LEU A 47 -1.40 10.50 32.05
N ILE A 48 -2.41 11.07 32.75
CA ILE A 48 -3.78 10.54 32.78
C ILE A 48 -4.49 10.84 31.45
N CYS A 49 -4.21 12.00 30.84
CA CYS A 49 -4.83 12.40 29.58
C CYS A 49 -4.37 11.54 28.39
N ILE A 50 -3.11 11.09 28.35
CA ILE A 50 -2.56 10.31 27.23
C ILE A 50 -3.41 9.07 26.88
N PRO A 51 -3.67 8.11 27.80
CA PRO A 51 -4.44 6.92 27.46
C PRO A 51 -5.89 7.24 27.07
N ALA A 52 -6.51 8.25 27.69
CA ALA A 52 -7.86 8.70 27.35
C ALA A 52 -7.92 9.27 25.92
N ILE A 53 -6.96 10.11 25.54
CA ILE A 53 -6.84 10.68 24.19
C ILE A 53 -6.56 9.56 23.17
N CYS A 54 -5.67 8.62 23.49
CA CYS A 54 -5.37 7.49 22.61
C CYS A 54 -6.60 6.62 22.36
N LEU A 55 -7.37 6.29 23.41
CA LEU A 55 -8.59 5.51 23.29
C LEU A 55 -9.65 6.23 22.46
N ALA A 56 -9.90 7.51 22.73
CA ALA A 56 -10.83 8.33 21.96
C ALA A 56 -10.42 8.44 20.49
N ALA A 57 -9.13 8.64 20.22
CA ALA A 57 -8.60 8.69 18.86
C ALA A 57 -8.73 7.34 18.14
N MET A 58 -8.47 6.21 18.81
CA MET A 58 -8.67 4.87 18.25
C MET A 58 -10.13 4.66 17.84
N LEU A 59 -11.09 4.94 18.73
CA LEU A 59 -12.52 4.83 18.43
C LEU A 59 -12.94 5.73 17.26
N PHE A 60 -12.44 6.97 17.21
CA PHE A 60 -12.73 7.90 16.12
C PHE A 60 -12.17 7.43 14.76
N THR A 61 -10.97 6.83 14.77
CA THR A 61 -10.34 6.32 13.54
C THR A 61 -11.04 5.10 12.96
N LEU A 62 -11.71 4.30 13.80
CA LEU A 62 -12.58 3.21 13.34
C LEU A 62 -13.82 3.74 12.60
N TYR A 63 -14.37 4.88 13.05
CA TYR A 63 -15.58 5.46 12.46
C TYR A 63 -15.32 6.28 11.19
N SER A 64 -14.17 6.96 11.10
CA SER A 64 -13.86 7.85 9.99
C SER A 64 -12.49 7.54 9.38
N PRO A 65 -12.41 6.78 8.27
CA PRO A 65 -11.12 6.35 7.71
C PRO A 65 -10.39 7.39 6.85
N ARG A 66 -10.92 8.62 6.70
CA ARG A 66 -10.36 9.66 5.82
C ARG A 66 -9.29 10.50 6.54
N HIS A 67 -8.36 11.07 5.78
CA HIS A 67 -7.34 12.04 6.25
C HIS A 67 -6.32 11.51 7.27
N TYR A 68 -5.80 10.29 7.07
CA TYR A 68 -4.82 9.67 7.98
C TYR A 68 -3.60 10.57 8.28
N VAL A 69 -2.91 11.09 7.26
CA VAL A 69 -1.64 11.83 7.46
C VAL A 69 -1.82 13.06 8.35
N GLN A 70 -2.90 13.81 8.12
CA GLN A 70 -3.23 14.99 8.93
C GLN A 70 -3.51 14.62 10.38
N ARG A 71 -4.32 13.56 10.59
CA ARG A 71 -4.63 13.07 11.95
C ARG A 71 -3.39 12.55 12.67
N LEU A 72 -2.53 11.81 11.97
CA LEU A 72 -1.28 11.29 12.54
C LEU A 72 -0.38 12.43 12.99
N ASN A 73 -0.14 13.44 12.15
CA ASN A 73 0.73 14.56 12.50
C ASN A 73 0.16 15.38 13.68
N LEU A 74 -1.16 15.60 13.70
CA LEU A 74 -1.85 16.28 14.81
C LEU A 74 -1.74 15.49 16.12
N LEU A 75 -2.00 14.18 16.08
CA LEU A 75 -1.88 13.33 17.26
C LEU A 75 -0.42 13.21 17.72
N ALA A 76 0.54 13.18 16.79
CA ALA A 76 1.95 13.13 17.11
C ALA A 76 2.42 14.36 17.89
N ILE A 77 2.05 15.57 17.45
CA ILE A 77 2.43 16.79 18.18
C ILE A 77 1.70 16.89 19.53
N ILE A 78 0.41 16.52 19.60
CA ILE A 78 -0.35 16.54 20.87
C ILE A 78 0.28 15.59 21.89
N LEU A 79 0.55 14.34 21.49
CA LEU A 79 1.16 13.35 22.39
C LEU A 79 2.61 13.71 22.75
N GLY A 80 3.39 14.25 21.81
CA GLY A 80 4.74 14.72 22.08
C GLY A 80 4.78 15.85 23.12
N LEU A 81 3.86 16.81 23.01
CA LEU A 81 3.69 17.89 23.99
C LEU A 81 3.20 17.38 25.36
N LEU A 82 2.29 16.39 25.39
CA LEU A 82 1.84 15.79 26.64
C LEU A 82 2.95 15.02 27.36
N TRP A 83 3.77 14.27 26.61
CA TRP A 83 4.96 13.62 27.17
C TRP A 83 5.98 14.64 27.69
N ALA A 84 6.22 15.71 26.93
CA ALA A 84 7.10 16.80 27.34
C ALA A 84 6.60 17.47 28.65
N ALA A 85 5.29 17.73 28.75
CA ALA A 85 4.66 18.27 29.95
C ALA A 85 4.74 17.30 31.14
N HIS A 86 4.51 16.00 30.91
CA HIS A 86 4.69 14.97 31.94
C HIS A 86 6.11 14.96 32.50
N ILE A 87 7.12 14.93 31.62
CA ILE A 87 8.54 14.93 32.01
C ILE A 87 8.87 16.18 32.82
N TYR A 88 8.41 17.36 32.39
CA TYR A 88 8.58 18.60 33.13
C TYR A 88 7.96 18.52 34.53
N CYS A 89 6.66 18.20 34.64
CA CYS A 89 5.98 18.12 35.94
C CYS A 89 6.64 17.09 36.87
N LYS A 90 6.99 15.90 36.37
CA LYS A 90 7.61 14.85 37.17
C LYS A 90 9.03 15.23 37.63
N SER A 91 9.79 15.94 36.78
CA SER A 91 11.14 16.40 37.14
C SER A 91 11.14 17.38 38.32
N GLN A 92 10.15 18.26 38.42
CA GLN A 92 10.02 19.22 39.54
C GLN A 92 9.72 18.52 40.87
N LEU A 93 9.12 17.33 40.83
CA LEU A 93 8.68 16.58 42.00
C LEU A 93 9.74 15.56 42.47
N THR A 94 10.81 15.37 41.69
CA THR A 94 11.85 14.38 41.98
C THR A 94 13.09 15.14 42.49
N ALA A 95 13.35 15.04 43.80
CA ALA A 95 14.32 15.88 44.51
C ALA A 95 15.80 15.42 44.44
N SER A 96 16.11 14.27 43.83
CA SER A 96 17.48 13.74 43.76
C SER A 96 17.79 13.02 42.45
N ASP A 97 18.88 13.43 41.81
CA ASP A 97 19.48 12.88 40.57
C ASP A 97 18.46 12.38 39.53
N ASN A 98 17.99 13.34 38.71
CA ASN A 98 16.96 13.13 37.70
C ASN A 98 17.51 12.67 36.35
N HIS A 99 18.84 12.54 36.19
CA HIS A 99 19.45 12.25 34.89
C HIS A 99 19.00 10.90 34.33
N SER A 100 18.92 9.87 35.18
CA SER A 100 18.44 8.54 34.78
C SER A 100 16.99 8.56 34.31
N PHE A 101 16.11 9.32 34.99
CA PHE A 101 14.72 9.49 34.58
C PHE A 101 14.63 10.13 33.19
N LEU A 102 15.33 11.26 33.01
CA LEU A 102 15.31 12.02 31.76
C LEU A 102 15.79 11.16 30.57
N LEU A 103 16.87 10.40 30.73
CA LEU A 103 17.37 9.50 29.68
C LEU A 103 16.41 8.36 29.38
N ILE A 104 15.85 7.70 30.39
CA ILE A 104 14.90 6.59 30.19
C ILE A 104 13.68 7.10 29.44
N SER A 105 13.12 8.26 29.85
CA SER A 105 12.03 8.91 29.13
C SER A 105 12.38 9.20 27.68
N LEU A 106 13.59 9.74 27.42
CA LEU A 106 14.07 9.99 26.07
C LEU A 106 14.08 8.72 25.21
N PHE A 107 14.65 7.64 25.74
CA PHE A 107 14.72 6.35 25.03
C PHE A 107 13.34 5.77 24.79
N SER A 108 12.43 5.81 25.77
CA SER A 108 11.06 5.33 25.60
C SER A 108 10.31 6.09 24.50
N ILE A 109 10.41 7.42 24.46
CA ILE A 109 9.76 8.24 23.43
C ILE A 109 10.34 7.94 22.05
N PHE A 110 11.67 7.83 21.92
CA PHE A 110 12.29 7.47 20.65
C PHE A 110 11.92 6.06 20.21
N PHE A 111 11.84 5.10 21.12
CA PHE A 111 11.46 3.73 20.83
C PHE A 111 10.02 3.64 20.31
N ILE A 112 9.07 4.29 20.99
CA ILE A 112 7.68 4.39 20.55
C ILE A 112 7.60 5.00 19.16
N SER A 113 8.30 6.12 18.95
CA SER A 113 8.29 6.86 17.67
C SER A 113 8.91 6.04 16.54
N ALA A 114 10.04 5.39 16.78
CA ALA A 114 10.78 4.64 15.77
C ALA A 114 10.00 3.42 15.26
N ILE A 115 9.27 2.74 16.14
CA ILE A 115 8.49 1.54 15.77
C ILE A 115 7.21 1.91 15.02
N SER A 116 6.51 2.96 15.48
CA SER A 116 5.15 3.22 15.03
C SER A 116 5.05 4.23 13.88
N LEU A 117 6.06 5.07 13.68
CA LEU A 117 6.04 6.18 12.71
C LEU A 117 6.97 5.97 11.52
N THR A 118 7.45 4.74 11.27
CA THR A 118 8.46 4.33 10.26
C THR A 118 8.32 4.99 8.87
N ASP A 119 7.09 5.24 8.43
CA ASP A 119 6.80 5.82 7.11
C ASP A 119 6.64 7.35 7.09
N ASN A 120 6.70 8.03 8.24
CA ASN A 120 6.42 9.47 8.36
C ASN A 120 7.41 10.19 9.29
N LEU A 121 8.52 10.66 8.70
CA LEU A 121 9.56 11.43 9.39
C LEU A 121 9.03 12.69 10.07
N LEU A 122 8.04 13.37 9.48
CA LEU A 122 7.48 14.57 10.07
C LEU A 122 6.75 14.25 11.38
N ALA A 123 5.90 13.22 11.39
CA ALA A 123 5.23 12.76 12.61
C ALA A 123 6.24 12.33 13.69
N PHE A 124 7.31 11.63 13.29
CA PHE A 124 8.39 11.25 14.19
C PHE A 124 9.00 12.48 14.89
N CYS A 125 9.36 13.51 14.13
CA CYS A 125 9.93 14.74 14.68
C CYS A 125 8.92 15.48 15.57
N LEU A 126 7.65 15.58 15.14
CA LEU A 126 6.60 16.25 15.91
C LEU A 126 6.35 15.58 17.27
N HIS A 127 6.55 14.26 17.37
CA HIS A 127 6.40 13.52 18.62
C HIS A 127 7.66 13.59 19.50
N ALA A 128 8.84 13.33 18.94
CA ALA A 128 10.07 13.14 19.73
C ALA A 128 10.80 14.44 20.11
N VAL A 129 10.79 15.46 19.22
CA VAL A 129 11.54 16.71 19.43
C VAL A 129 11.05 17.50 20.65
N PRO A 130 9.73 17.68 20.90
CA PRO A 130 9.27 18.43 22.07
C PRO A 130 9.81 17.87 23.40
N SER A 131 9.79 16.55 23.55
CA SER A 131 10.31 15.90 24.76
C SER A 131 11.83 16.00 24.86
N ALA A 132 12.55 15.85 23.74
CA ALA A 132 14.00 16.02 23.70
C ALA A 132 14.44 17.44 24.12
N LEU A 133 13.71 18.47 23.68
CA LEU A 133 13.96 19.87 24.05
C LEU A 133 13.74 20.12 25.54
N ILE A 134 12.64 19.63 26.11
CA ILE A 134 12.38 19.72 27.56
C ILE A 134 13.47 19.00 28.35
N ILE A 135 13.88 17.80 27.92
CA ILE A 135 14.94 17.03 28.58
C ILE A 135 16.28 17.77 28.54
N LEU A 136 16.65 18.32 27.39
CA LEU A 136 17.87 19.10 27.23
C LEU A 136 17.88 20.30 28.18
N TRP A 137 16.75 21.01 28.29
CA TRP A 137 16.60 22.15 29.18
C TRP A 137 16.69 21.74 30.67
N LEU A 138 16.01 20.65 31.06
CA LEU A 138 16.00 20.16 32.45
C LEU A 138 17.33 19.57 32.92
N ASP A 139 18.14 19.02 32.02
CA ASP A 139 19.46 18.46 32.35
C ASP A 139 20.48 19.55 32.77
N GLY A 140 20.17 20.83 32.55
CA GLY A 140 21.03 21.95 32.96
C GLY A 140 22.38 21.96 32.23
N MET A 141 22.44 21.40 31.03
CA MET A 141 23.63 21.24 30.19
C MET A 141 24.73 20.30 30.71
N HIS A 142 24.49 19.52 31.77
CA HIS A 142 25.52 18.62 32.34
C HIS A 142 25.95 17.51 31.38
N ASN A 143 25.00 16.95 30.63
CA ASN A 143 25.20 15.83 29.72
C ASN A 143 24.84 16.19 28.27
N THR A 144 25.04 17.45 27.89
CA THR A 144 24.65 18.01 26.58
C THR A 144 25.09 17.13 25.42
N MET A 145 26.36 16.68 25.39
CA MET A 145 26.87 15.84 24.31
C MET A 145 26.16 14.48 24.24
N ARG A 146 25.82 13.89 25.38
CA ARG A 146 25.10 12.61 25.43
C ARG A 146 23.67 12.78 24.91
N ILE A 147 22.97 13.84 25.33
CA ILE A 147 21.59 14.12 24.89
C ILE A 147 21.55 14.47 23.40
N LEU A 148 22.50 15.27 22.91
CA LEU A 148 22.62 15.57 21.48
C LEU A 148 22.89 14.30 20.68
N PHE A 149 23.80 13.44 21.13
CA PHE A 149 24.08 12.18 20.44
C PHE A 149 22.85 11.24 20.43
N THR A 150 22.18 11.06 21.58
CA THR A 150 21.00 10.18 21.68
C THR A 150 19.78 10.70 20.92
N THR A 151 19.71 12.01 20.64
CA THR A 151 18.65 12.62 19.83
C THR A 151 18.98 12.61 18.34
N LEU A 152 20.21 12.98 17.97
CA LEU A 152 20.64 13.06 16.57
C LEU A 152 20.77 11.68 15.93
N LEU A 153 21.25 10.67 16.67
CA LEU A 153 21.46 9.33 16.11
C LEU A 153 20.15 8.71 15.58
N PRO A 154 19.03 8.64 16.34
CA PRO A 154 17.75 8.20 15.81
C PRO A 154 17.25 9.06 14.65
N ILE A 155 17.41 10.38 14.70
CA ILE A 155 16.95 11.27 13.61
C ILE A 155 17.68 10.97 12.30
N VAL A 156 19.01 10.83 12.34
CA VAL A 156 19.82 10.48 11.17
C VAL A 156 19.49 9.08 10.68
N ALA A 157 19.45 8.09 11.58
CA ALA A 157 19.12 6.70 11.25
C ALA A 157 17.75 6.61 10.57
N PHE A 158 16.75 7.32 11.10
CA PHE A 158 15.40 7.33 10.58
C PHE A 158 15.30 8.07 9.24
N SER A 159 16.06 9.17 9.06
CA SER A 159 16.15 9.89 7.79
C SER A 159 16.73 9.00 6.69
N VAL A 160 17.79 8.24 6.99
CA VAL A 160 18.38 7.27 6.07
C VAL A 160 17.41 6.12 5.79
N HIS A 161 16.78 5.55 6.82
CA HIS A 161 15.81 4.48 6.66
C HIS A 161 14.64 4.89 5.75
N HIS A 162 14.07 6.07 5.97
CA HIS A 162 13.00 6.62 5.13
C HIS A 162 13.44 6.85 3.68
N LEU A 163 14.68 7.31 3.45
CA LEU A 163 15.23 7.42 2.10
C LEU A 163 15.40 6.05 1.43
N LEU A 164 15.88 5.04 2.16
CA LEU A 164 16.01 3.67 1.68
C LEU A 164 14.66 3.07 1.31
N LEU A 165 13.64 3.27 2.14
CA LEU A 165 12.27 2.83 1.85
C LEU A 165 11.72 3.48 0.58
N LYS A 166 11.87 4.80 0.43
CA LYS A 166 11.45 5.52 -0.80
C LYS A 166 12.19 5.02 -2.03
N ARG A 167 13.50 4.77 -1.91
CA ARG A 167 14.31 4.26 -3.03
C ARG A 167 13.91 2.84 -3.42
N SER A 168 13.65 1.99 -2.43
CA SER A 168 13.17 0.62 -2.64
C SER A 168 11.83 0.62 -3.37
N GLU A 169 10.88 1.46 -2.93
CA GLU A 169 9.56 1.56 -3.55
C GLU A 169 9.64 2.05 -5.01
N MET A 170 10.45 3.07 -5.29
CA MET A 170 10.71 3.52 -6.66
C MET A 170 11.32 2.41 -7.51
N PHE A 171 12.30 1.67 -6.98
CA PHE A 171 12.93 0.56 -7.68
C PHE A 171 11.92 -0.55 -8.00
N THR A 172 11.10 -0.95 -7.03
CA THR A 172 10.04 -1.95 -7.23
C THR A 172 9.05 -1.51 -8.31
N GLN A 173 8.65 -0.23 -8.31
CA GLN A 173 7.74 0.30 -9.34
C GLN A 173 8.36 0.23 -10.75
N HIS A 174 9.63 0.59 -10.90
CA HIS A 174 10.35 0.49 -12.17
C HIS A 174 10.49 -0.96 -12.63
N LEU A 175 10.86 -1.87 -11.73
CA LEU A 175 10.99 -3.30 -12.05
C LEU A 175 9.66 -3.88 -12.52
N VAL A 176 8.56 -3.59 -11.81
CA VAL A 176 7.22 -4.03 -12.19
C VAL A 176 6.81 -3.46 -13.55
N ALA A 177 7.08 -2.18 -13.82
CA ALA A 177 6.78 -1.57 -15.11
C ALA A 177 7.57 -2.23 -16.26
N ASN A 178 8.86 -2.52 -16.05
CA ASN A 178 9.69 -3.20 -17.03
C ASN A 178 9.20 -4.63 -17.31
N LEU A 179 8.82 -5.37 -16.26
CA LEU A 179 8.24 -6.71 -16.41
C LEU A 179 6.96 -6.68 -17.24
N TYR A 180 6.10 -5.69 -17.03
CA TYR A 180 4.90 -5.53 -17.87
C TYR A 180 5.25 -5.22 -19.32
N HIS A 181 6.22 -4.32 -19.55
CA HIS A 181 6.65 -3.98 -20.90
C HIS A 181 7.29 -5.15 -21.66
N GLU A 182 8.12 -5.95 -21.00
CA GLU A 182 8.67 -7.18 -21.58
C GLU A 182 7.59 -8.21 -21.88
N ARG A 183 6.66 -8.42 -20.94
CA ARG A 183 5.51 -9.30 -21.14
C ARG A 183 4.71 -8.89 -22.37
N ASP A 184 4.48 -7.60 -22.57
CA ASP A 184 3.72 -7.11 -23.72
C ASP A 184 4.48 -7.30 -25.04
N LYS A 185 5.82 -7.13 -25.06
CA LYS A 185 6.64 -7.48 -26.23
C LYS A 185 6.54 -8.97 -26.60
N PHE A 186 6.58 -9.87 -25.62
CA PHE A 186 6.41 -11.30 -25.88
C PHE A 186 4.97 -11.64 -26.30
N SER A 187 3.98 -10.94 -25.75
CA SER A 187 2.59 -11.05 -26.20
C SER A 187 2.44 -10.62 -27.67
N ASP A 188 3.10 -9.55 -28.08
CA ASP A 188 3.09 -9.08 -29.46
C ASP A 188 3.81 -10.05 -30.42
N LEU A 189 4.86 -10.73 -29.95
CA LEU A 189 5.58 -11.76 -30.71
C LEU A 189 4.87 -13.12 -30.73
N SER A 190 3.88 -13.34 -29.87
CA SER A 190 3.10 -14.57 -29.89
C SER A 190 2.32 -14.68 -31.20
N MET A 191 2.32 -15.86 -31.81
CA MET A 191 1.44 -16.19 -32.95
C MET A 191 0.05 -16.66 -32.48
N ILE A 192 -0.10 -16.87 -31.17
CA ILE A 192 -1.30 -17.42 -30.54
C ILE A 192 -1.93 -16.36 -29.65
N ASP A 193 -3.24 -16.18 -29.79
CA ASP A 193 -4.04 -15.37 -28.89
C ASP A 193 -4.14 -16.06 -27.51
N PRO A 194 -3.68 -15.42 -26.42
CA PRO A 194 -3.61 -16.05 -25.11
C PRO A 194 -4.97 -16.29 -24.45
N LEU A 195 -6.03 -15.60 -24.91
CA LEU A 195 -7.39 -15.79 -24.39
C LEU A 195 -8.02 -17.05 -24.98
N THR A 196 -7.98 -17.19 -26.31
CA THR A 196 -8.68 -18.25 -27.04
C THR A 196 -7.81 -19.47 -27.36
N GLY A 197 -6.48 -19.33 -27.30
CA GLY A 197 -5.53 -20.38 -27.71
C GLY A 197 -5.46 -20.57 -29.23
N LEU A 198 -6.19 -19.77 -30.02
CA LEU A 198 -6.17 -19.81 -31.47
C LEU A 198 -5.03 -18.97 -32.05
N TYR A 199 -4.69 -19.17 -33.32
CA TYR A 199 -3.78 -18.24 -34.00
C TYR A 199 -4.37 -16.83 -33.98
N ASN A 200 -3.57 -15.86 -33.54
CA ASN A 200 -3.91 -14.46 -33.74
C ASN A 200 -3.72 -14.08 -35.22
N ARG A 201 -4.04 -12.83 -35.57
CA ARG A 201 -3.94 -12.36 -36.96
C ARG A 201 -2.56 -12.63 -37.59
N ARG A 202 -1.47 -12.42 -36.85
CA ARG A 202 -0.09 -12.67 -37.33
C ARG A 202 0.16 -14.16 -37.55
N GLY A 203 -0.30 -15.01 -36.61
CA GLY A 203 -0.22 -16.46 -36.75
C GLY A 203 -0.99 -16.98 -37.95
N LEU A 204 -2.16 -16.41 -38.21
CA LEU A 204 -2.99 -16.73 -39.37
C LEU A 204 -2.31 -16.31 -40.69
N GLU A 205 -1.80 -15.08 -40.76
CA GLU A 205 -1.07 -14.56 -41.94
C GLU A 205 0.15 -15.44 -42.25
N SER A 206 0.97 -15.76 -41.24
CA SER A 206 2.11 -16.66 -41.38
C SER A 206 1.73 -18.06 -41.89
N LYS A 207 0.59 -18.60 -41.45
CA LYS A 207 0.10 -19.90 -41.93
C LYS A 207 -0.51 -19.84 -43.32
N LEU A 208 -1.20 -18.75 -43.66
CA LEU A 208 -1.71 -18.50 -45.00
C LEU A 208 -0.57 -18.45 -46.02
N ASP A 209 0.53 -17.74 -45.72
CA ASP A 209 1.69 -17.65 -46.62
C ASP A 209 2.32 -19.03 -46.91
N GLN A 210 2.34 -19.94 -45.92
CA GLN A 210 2.79 -21.32 -46.11
C GLN A 210 1.83 -22.13 -46.98
N LEU A 211 0.52 -21.98 -46.74
CA LEU A 211 -0.53 -22.73 -47.43
C LEU A 211 -0.75 -22.28 -48.87
N LEU A 212 -0.44 -21.02 -49.21
CA LEU A 212 -0.58 -20.46 -50.56
C LEU A 212 0.61 -20.76 -51.50
N SER A 213 1.53 -21.65 -51.09
CA SER A 213 2.66 -22.08 -51.93
C SER A 213 2.19 -22.82 -53.21
N PRO A 214 2.94 -22.76 -54.34
CA PRO A 214 2.42 -23.13 -55.67
C PRO A 214 2.00 -24.61 -55.87
N THR A 215 2.27 -25.47 -54.89
CA THR A 215 2.04 -26.92 -54.94
C THR A 215 0.80 -27.38 -54.17
N SER A 216 0.05 -26.48 -53.55
CA SER A 216 -1.09 -26.82 -52.68
C SER A 216 -2.44 -26.66 -53.40
N GLY A 217 -3.43 -27.50 -53.02
CA GLY A 217 -4.74 -27.59 -53.67
C GLY A 217 -5.68 -26.38 -53.44
N ASN A 218 -6.98 -26.56 -53.64
CA ASN A 218 -7.96 -25.50 -53.36
C ASN A 218 -8.13 -25.28 -51.85
N HIS A 219 -8.02 -24.02 -51.39
CA HIS A 219 -8.24 -23.60 -50.01
C HIS A 219 -9.52 -22.76 -49.89
N PHE A 220 -10.20 -22.84 -48.74
CA PHE A 220 -11.37 -22.03 -48.41
C PHE A 220 -11.12 -21.26 -47.11
N VAL A 221 -11.55 -20.00 -47.05
CA VAL A 221 -11.47 -19.16 -45.84
C VAL A 221 -12.89 -18.85 -45.37
N LEU A 222 -13.15 -19.09 -44.08
CA LEU A 222 -14.40 -18.74 -43.42
C LEU A 222 -14.12 -17.62 -42.41
N LEU A 223 -14.85 -16.52 -42.54
CA LEU A 223 -14.85 -15.43 -41.56
C LEU A 223 -16.09 -15.57 -40.69
N LEU A 224 -15.89 -15.65 -39.37
CA LEU A 224 -16.94 -15.80 -38.36
C LEU A 224 -16.94 -14.56 -37.47
N ASP A 225 -18.12 -14.03 -37.17
CA ASP A 225 -18.32 -12.94 -36.21
C ASP A 225 -19.41 -13.34 -35.21
N ILE A 226 -19.29 -12.88 -33.96
CA ILE A 226 -20.26 -13.17 -32.90
C ILE A 226 -21.30 -12.04 -32.87
N ASP A 227 -22.52 -12.36 -33.29
CA ASP A 227 -23.62 -11.41 -33.32
C ASP A 227 -23.86 -10.76 -31.95
N HIS A 228 -24.02 -9.44 -31.95
CA HIS A 228 -24.36 -8.64 -30.76
C HIS A 228 -23.39 -8.78 -29.57
N PHE A 229 -22.13 -9.20 -29.78
CA PHE A 229 -21.17 -9.43 -28.71
C PHE A 229 -20.95 -8.21 -27.80
N LYS A 230 -20.98 -6.99 -28.35
CA LYS A 230 -20.89 -5.75 -27.58
C LYS A 230 -22.02 -5.60 -26.55
N VAL A 231 -23.26 -5.89 -26.95
CA VAL A 231 -24.44 -5.80 -26.06
C VAL A 231 -24.35 -6.84 -24.94
N TYR A 232 -23.79 -8.01 -25.23
CA TYR A 232 -23.50 -9.03 -24.21
C TYR A 232 -22.47 -8.51 -23.19
N ASN A 233 -21.36 -7.93 -23.65
CA ASN A 233 -20.34 -7.33 -22.77
C ASN A 233 -20.90 -6.20 -21.92
N ASP A 234 -21.74 -5.34 -22.49
CA ASP A 234 -22.35 -4.22 -21.77
C ASP A 234 -23.32 -4.71 -20.67
N ARG A 235 -23.97 -5.86 -20.87
CA ARG A 235 -24.94 -6.44 -19.93
C ARG A 235 -24.30 -7.32 -18.84
N TYR A 236 -23.26 -8.08 -19.18
CA TYR A 236 -22.69 -9.11 -18.32
C TYR A 236 -21.25 -8.81 -17.87
N GLY A 237 -20.62 -7.77 -18.42
CA GLY A 237 -19.24 -7.38 -18.12
C GLY A 237 -18.20 -8.18 -18.91
N HIS A 238 -17.03 -7.57 -19.10
CA HIS A 238 -15.96 -8.11 -19.94
C HIS A 238 -15.50 -9.51 -19.55
N THR A 239 -15.47 -9.85 -18.26
CA THR A 239 -15.03 -11.18 -17.79
C THR A 239 -15.93 -12.32 -18.29
N LEU A 240 -17.24 -12.11 -18.37
CA LEU A 240 -18.17 -13.10 -18.94
C LEU A 240 -18.07 -13.13 -20.47
N GLY A 241 -17.80 -11.99 -21.10
CA GLY A 241 -17.47 -11.90 -22.52
C GLY A 241 -16.26 -12.74 -22.91
N ASP A 242 -15.19 -12.63 -22.14
CA ASP A 242 -13.95 -13.39 -22.35
C ASP A 242 -14.22 -14.91 -22.29
N GLN A 243 -15.03 -15.36 -21.33
CA GLN A 243 -15.42 -16.77 -21.23
C GLN A 243 -16.22 -17.24 -22.45
N ALA A 244 -17.12 -16.41 -22.98
CA ALA A 244 -17.87 -16.73 -24.19
C ALA A 244 -16.95 -16.87 -25.41
N LEU A 245 -15.94 -16.01 -25.55
CA LEU A 245 -14.92 -16.13 -26.60
C LEU A 245 -14.13 -17.44 -26.51
N VAL A 246 -13.72 -17.84 -25.31
CA VAL A 246 -13.04 -19.14 -25.09
C VAL A 246 -13.94 -20.31 -25.46
N GLN A 247 -15.24 -20.26 -25.16
CA GLN A 247 -16.17 -21.33 -25.51
C GLN A 247 -16.37 -21.46 -27.03
N VAL A 248 -16.50 -20.33 -27.72
CA VAL A 248 -16.61 -20.29 -29.19
C VAL A 248 -15.33 -20.81 -29.83
N ALA A 249 -14.16 -20.42 -29.33
CA ALA A 249 -12.86 -20.89 -29.82
C ALA A 249 -12.68 -22.40 -29.66
N ASN A 250 -13.15 -22.97 -28.54
CA ASN A 250 -13.10 -24.40 -28.28
C ASN A 250 -14.22 -25.22 -28.97
N GLY A 251 -15.03 -24.59 -29.84
CA GLY A 251 -16.04 -25.28 -30.64
C GLY A 251 -17.17 -25.93 -29.82
N HIS A 252 -17.43 -25.49 -28.59
CA HIS A 252 -18.47 -26.09 -27.76
C HIS A 252 -19.87 -25.75 -28.33
N PRO A 253 -20.70 -26.76 -28.67
CA PRO A 253 -21.91 -26.58 -29.48
C PRO A 253 -23.12 -26.01 -28.71
N ARG A 254 -22.92 -25.15 -27.70
CA ARG A 254 -23.99 -24.58 -26.86
C ARG A 254 -24.29 -23.11 -27.11
N CYS A 255 -23.55 -22.41 -27.96
CA CYS A 255 -23.90 -21.04 -28.38
C CYS A 255 -24.74 -21.08 -29.67
N GLY A 256 -25.98 -20.58 -29.56
CA GLY A 256 -27.02 -20.69 -30.59
C GLY A 256 -26.72 -20.00 -31.92
N ALA A 257 -27.25 -20.62 -32.98
CA ALA A 257 -27.60 -20.10 -34.29
C ALA A 257 -26.63 -19.07 -34.91
N LEU A 258 -25.56 -19.58 -35.53
CA LEU A 258 -24.75 -18.85 -36.51
C LEU A 258 -25.61 -18.55 -37.76
N LYS A 259 -26.00 -17.28 -37.97
CA LYS A 259 -26.57 -16.82 -39.25
C LYS A 259 -25.45 -16.27 -40.14
N GLY A 260 -25.06 -17.03 -41.16
CA GLY A 260 -24.08 -16.58 -42.14
C GLY A 260 -24.62 -15.44 -43.02
N TYR A 261 -23.91 -14.31 -43.05
CA TYR A 261 -24.14 -13.22 -44.01
C TYR A 261 -23.39 -13.47 -45.32
N ARG A 262 -24.12 -13.45 -46.46
CA ARG A 262 -23.57 -13.57 -47.82
C ARG A 262 -23.21 -12.17 -48.37
N GLY A 263 -21.91 -11.93 -48.57
CA GLY A 263 -21.38 -10.88 -49.46
C GLY A 263 -20.87 -11.52 -50.77
N THR A 264 -21.24 -10.95 -51.91
CA THR A 264 -21.16 -11.57 -53.24
C THR A 264 -19.75 -11.57 -53.85
N LEU A 265 -19.19 -12.75 -54.11
CA LEU A 265 -18.31 -13.01 -55.27
C LEU A 265 -18.69 -14.36 -55.89
N ARG A 266 -18.92 -14.34 -57.20
CA ARG A 266 -19.71 -15.30 -58.01
C ARG A 266 -19.33 -16.79 -57.85
N ARG A 267 -20.39 -17.63 -57.70
CA ARG A 267 -20.57 -19.08 -58.06
C ARG A 267 -19.55 -20.06 -57.44
N ARG A 268 -19.89 -21.07 -56.61
CA ARG A 268 -21.00 -22.07 -56.65
C ARG A 268 -21.33 -22.60 -55.23
N ARG A 269 -22.45 -23.33 -55.15
CA ARG A 269 -23.19 -23.82 -53.98
C ARG A 269 -22.37 -24.72 -53.04
N VAL A 270 -22.56 -24.54 -51.73
CA VAL A 270 -22.56 -25.63 -50.74
C VAL A 270 -23.79 -25.44 -49.84
N PHE A 271 -24.63 -26.46 -49.78
CA PHE A 271 -25.78 -26.58 -48.87
C PHE A 271 -25.31 -27.29 -47.60
N TRP A 272 -25.75 -26.80 -46.44
CA TRP A 272 -25.81 -27.61 -45.22
C TRP A 272 -27.24 -27.50 -44.70
N TYR A 273 -27.98 -28.60 -44.80
CA TYR A 273 -29.22 -28.80 -44.05
C TYR A 273 -28.87 -29.32 -42.65
N CYS A 274 -29.77 -29.07 -41.69
CA CYS A 274 -29.70 -29.46 -40.29
C CYS A 274 -29.22 -30.90 -40.05
#